data_AF-A0A0J7KIA1-F1
#
_entry.id   AF-A0A0J7KIA1-F1
#
_cell.length_a   1.000
_cell.length_b   1.000
_cell.length_c   1.000
_cell.angle_alpha   90.00
_cell.angle_beta   90.00
_cell.angle_gamma   90.00
#
_symmetry.space_group_name_H-M   'P 1'
#
loop_
_entity.id
_entity.type
_entity.pdbx_description
1 polymer ?
#
loop_
_entity_poly.entity_id
_entity_poly.type
_entity_poly.pdbx_seq_one_letter_code
_entity_poly.pdbx_strand_id
1 'polypeptide(L)'
;MSFHLTQILTGHGYFAKFLCRIGKRINTTCDFCGEDLDDVYHTLKDCPAWDPQRIRLKKELGLSRDFTLNDVVESIVNSLECRRAFSKFAEEVLREKEEEERHRERATTTSSPSIGNDETD
;
A
#
# COMPACT_ATOMS: atom_id res chain seq x y z
N MET A 1 -9.36 -16.04 1.45
CA MET A 1 -9.03 -14.61 1.30
C MET A 1 -7.68 -14.37 1.93
N SER A 2 -6.78 -13.65 1.27
CA SER A 2 -5.50 -13.31 1.87
C SER A 2 -5.61 -12.06 2.76
N PHE A 3 -4.66 -11.92 3.68
CA PHE A 3 -4.54 -10.77 4.57
C PHE A 3 -4.47 -9.45 3.78
N HIS A 4 -3.61 -9.40 2.76
CA HIS A 4 -3.42 -8.24 1.88
C HIS A 4 -4.68 -7.89 1.07
N LEU A 5 -5.41 -8.88 0.57
CA LEU A 5 -6.67 -8.63 -0.13
C LEU A 5 -7.68 -7.89 0.78
N THR A 6 -7.78 -8.28 2.04
CA THR A 6 -8.69 -7.61 2.99
C THR A 6 -8.23 -6.18 3.28
N GLN A 7 -6.92 -5.98 3.42
CA GLN A 7 -6.32 -4.66 3.65
C GLN A 7 -6.59 -3.70 2.49
N ILE A 8 -6.34 -4.11 1.24
CA ILE A 8 -6.56 -3.24 0.09
C ILE A 8 -8.03 -2.87 -0.09
N LEU A 9 -8.95 -3.82 0.13
CA LEU A 9 -10.40 -3.57 -0.05
C LEU A 9 -10.97 -2.62 1.01
N THR A 10 -10.34 -2.57 2.18
CA THR A 10 -10.82 -1.75 3.30
C THR A 10 -10.00 -0.48 3.50
N GLY A 11 -8.95 -0.28 2.68
CA GLY A 11 -8.00 0.82 2.84
C GLY A 11 -7.22 0.78 4.15
N HIS A 12 -6.98 -0.41 4.68
CA HIS A 12 -6.12 -0.65 5.84
C HIS A 12 -4.73 -1.13 5.40
N GLY A 13 -3.80 -1.22 6.35
CA GLY A 13 -2.47 -1.79 6.14
C GLY A 13 -1.41 -0.72 6.01
N TYR A 14 -0.55 -0.84 5.01
CA TYR A 14 0.67 -0.03 4.89
C TYR A 14 0.50 1.20 3.97
N PHE A 15 -0.74 1.70 3.86
CA PHE A 15 -1.01 2.97 3.20
C PHE A 15 -0.68 4.12 4.15
N ALA A 16 0.10 5.11 3.70
CA ALA A 16 0.49 6.22 4.58
C ALA A 16 -0.73 7.00 5.11
N LYS A 17 -1.81 7.14 4.32
CA LYS A 17 -3.10 7.70 4.80
C LYS A 17 -3.66 6.95 6.00
N PHE A 18 -3.66 5.62 5.96
CA PHE A 18 -4.15 4.80 7.06
C PHE A 18 -3.23 4.88 8.28
N LEU A 19 -1.91 4.79 8.07
CA LEU A 19 -0.92 4.87 9.14
C LEU A 19 -0.94 6.23 9.85
N CYS A 20 -1.12 7.32 9.09
CA CYS A 20 -1.32 8.65 9.65
C CYS A 20 -2.61 8.74 10.48
N ARG A 21 -3.72 8.15 10.00
CA ARG A 21 -5.00 8.12 10.72
C ARG A 21 -4.90 7.43 12.08
N ILE A 22 -4.05 6.41 12.21
CA ILE A 22 -3.84 5.67 13.48
C ILE A 22 -2.63 6.18 14.28
N GLY A 23 -2.02 7.31 13.89
CA GLY A 23 -0.91 7.93 14.61
C GLY A 23 0.44 7.21 14.49
N LYS A 24 0.59 6.28 13.53
CA LYS A 24 1.88 5.61 13.25
C LYS A 24 2.80 6.42 12.32
N ARG A 25 2.23 7.32 11.52
CA ARG A 25 2.96 8.26 10.66
C ARG A 25 2.49 9.69 10.88
N ILE A 26 3.36 10.63 10.52
CA ILE A 26 3.10 12.08 10.63
C ILE A 26 2.51 12.69 9.35
N ASN A 27 2.61 11.99 8.22
CA ASN A 27 2.13 12.45 6.92
C ASN A 27 1.52 11.30 6.12
N THR A 28 0.88 11.66 5.02
CA THR A 28 0.18 10.75 4.11
C THR A 28 0.94 10.50 2.81
N THR A 29 2.19 10.94 2.71
CA THR A 29 2.98 10.90 1.48
C THR A 29 3.32 9.46 1.08
N CYS A 30 3.25 9.17 -0.22
CA CYS A 30 3.62 7.90 -0.80
C CYS A 30 5.14 7.76 -0.91
N ASP A 31 5.71 6.74 -0.28
CA ASP A 31 7.17 6.53 -0.27
C ASP A 31 7.74 6.12 -1.63
N PHE A 32 6.87 5.64 -2.52
CA PHE A 32 7.26 5.07 -3.80
C PHE A 32 7.28 6.10 -4.94
N CYS A 33 6.50 7.18 -4.81
CA CYS A 33 6.41 8.19 -5.87
C CYS A 33 6.38 9.64 -5.37
N GLY A 34 6.30 9.87 -4.06
CA GLY A 34 6.33 11.20 -3.46
C GLY A 34 4.99 11.95 -3.48
N GLU A 35 3.92 11.38 -4.04
CA GLU A 35 2.58 11.99 -4.00
C GLU A 35 2.08 12.19 -2.56
N ASP A 36 1.37 13.29 -2.31
CA ASP A 36 0.97 13.71 -0.96
C ASP A 36 -0.04 12.77 -0.29
N LEU A 37 -0.73 11.93 -1.06
CA LEU A 37 -1.78 11.05 -0.58
C LEU A 37 -1.60 9.60 -1.06
N ASP A 38 -1.08 8.77 -0.18
CA ASP A 38 -1.02 7.33 -0.36
C ASP A 38 -2.28 6.65 0.19
N ASP A 39 -3.23 6.38 -0.70
CA ASP A 39 -4.38 5.54 -0.41
C ASP A 39 -4.60 4.46 -1.47
N VAL A 40 -5.69 3.70 -1.31
CA VAL A 40 -6.04 2.59 -2.20
C VAL A 40 -6.24 3.08 -3.64
N TYR A 41 -6.87 4.25 -3.82
CA TYR A 41 -7.13 4.80 -5.14
C TYR A 41 -5.81 5.12 -5.82
N HIS A 42 -4.94 5.86 -5.12
CA HIS A 42 -3.60 6.17 -5.60
C HIS A 42 -2.82 4.90 -5.95
N THR A 43 -2.83 3.90 -5.08
CA THR A 43 -2.12 2.63 -5.32
C THR A 43 -2.67 1.87 -6.53
N LEU A 44 -3.99 1.80 -6.68
CA LEU A 44 -4.63 1.05 -7.77
C LEU A 44 -4.57 1.76 -9.12
N LYS A 45 -4.51 3.10 -9.15
CA LYS A 45 -4.62 3.86 -10.40
C LYS A 45 -3.45 4.77 -10.75
N ASP A 46 -2.88 5.45 -9.77
CA ASP A 46 -2.08 6.65 -10.05
C ASP A 46 -0.58 6.43 -9.81
N CYS A 47 -0.22 5.65 -8.79
CA CYS A 47 1.16 5.49 -8.36
C CYS A 47 2.01 4.76 -9.43
N PRO A 48 2.97 5.44 -10.08
CA PRO A 48 3.71 4.84 -11.20
C PRO A 48 4.55 3.63 -10.79
N ALA A 49 4.92 3.50 -9.52
CA ALA A 49 5.66 2.35 -9.00
C ALA A 49 4.92 1.01 -9.20
N TRP A 50 3.59 1.04 -9.26
CA TRP A 50 2.76 -0.16 -9.43
C TRP A 50 2.33 -0.40 -10.87
N ASP A 51 2.84 0.35 -11.86
CA ASP A 51 2.44 0.20 -13.26
C ASP A 51 2.66 -1.21 -13.81
N PRO A 52 3.80 -1.89 -13.58
CA PRO A 52 3.99 -3.26 -14.05
C PRO A 52 2.94 -4.23 -13.49
N GLN A 53 2.64 -4.14 -12.20
CA GLN A 53 1.64 -4.95 -11.49
C GLN A 53 0.24 -4.63 -12.03
N ARG A 54 -0.07 -3.33 -12.21
CA ARG A 54 -1.36 -2.84 -12.70
C ARG A 54 -1.63 -3.26 -14.15
N ILE A 55 -0.62 -3.22 -15.03
CA ILE A 55 -0.73 -3.66 -16.43
C ILE A 55 -1.07 -5.16 -16.48
N ARG A 56 -0.40 -5.98 -15.66
CA ARG A 56 -0.72 -7.42 -15.56
C ARG A 56 -2.14 -7.62 -15.06
N LEU A 57 -2.54 -6.94 -13.98
CA LEU A 57 -3.88 -7.02 -13.43
C LEU A 57 -4.95 -6.65 -14.48
N LYS A 58 -4.78 -5.55 -15.22
CA LYS A 58 -5.73 -5.14 -16.27
C LYS A 58 -5.90 -6.22 -17.33
N LYS A 59 -4.79 -6.85 -17.76
CA LYS A 59 -4.82 -7.94 -18.73
C LYS A 59 -5.59 -9.15 -18.20
N GLU A 60 -5.38 -9.52 -16.94
CA GLU A 60 -6.05 -10.66 -16.31
C GLU A 60 -7.55 -10.41 -16.05
N LEU A 61 -7.93 -9.17 -15.75
CA LEU A 61 -9.34 -8.79 -15.54
C LEU A 61 -10.06 -8.40 -16.85
N GLY A 62 -9.33 -8.29 -17.97
CA GLY A 62 -9.90 -7.83 -19.25
C GLY A 62 -10.34 -6.36 -19.22
N LEU A 63 -9.72 -5.53 -18.38
CA LEU A 63 -10.10 -4.13 -18.18
C LEU A 63 -9.48 -3.20 -19.23
N SER A 64 -10.18 -2.13 -19.56
CA SER A 64 -9.67 -1.04 -20.40
C SER A 64 -8.59 -0.23 -19.68
N ARG A 65 -7.92 0.66 -20.43
CA ARG A 65 -6.87 1.53 -19.86
C ARG A 65 -7.43 2.46 -18.77
N ASP A 66 -8.65 2.93 -18.97
CA ASP A 66 -9.40 3.93 -18.21
C ASP A 66 -10.40 3.35 -17.20
N PHE A 67 -10.25 2.05 -16.86
CA PHE A 67 -11.09 1.35 -15.89
C PHE A 67 -11.33 2.15 -14.60
N THR A 68 -12.50 1.98 -13.99
CA THR A 68 -12.86 2.54 -12.68
C THR A 68 -12.61 1.53 -11.54
N LEU A 69 -12.57 2.00 -10.29
CA LEU A 69 -12.52 1.07 -9.15
C LEU A 69 -13.76 0.15 -9.13
N ASN A 70 -14.90 0.64 -9.61
CA ASN A 70 -16.12 -0.15 -9.67
C ASN A 70 -15.97 -1.31 -10.66
N ASP A 71 -15.30 -1.10 -11.79
CA ASP A 71 -15.05 -2.15 -12.78
C ASP A 71 -14.20 -3.28 -12.17
N VAL A 72 -13.20 -2.93 -11.36
CA VAL A 72 -12.41 -3.93 -10.61
C VAL A 72 -13.30 -4.72 -9.66
N VAL A 73 -14.12 -4.02 -8.87
CA VAL A 73 -15.04 -4.65 -7.91
C VAL A 73 -16.01 -5.60 -8.61
N GLU A 74 -16.58 -5.17 -9.73
CA GLU A 74 -17.47 -5.97 -10.56
C GLU A 74 -16.76 -7.24 -11.08
N SER A 75 -15.54 -7.12 -11.60
CA SER A 75 -14.76 -8.27 -12.05
C SER A 75 -14.49 -9.27 -10.91
N ILE A 76 -14.03 -8.81 -9.74
CA ILE A 76 -13.65 -9.71 -8.63
C ILE A 76 -14.86 -10.34 -7.93
N VAL A 77 -16.03 -9.71 -7.98
CA VAL A 77 -17.27 -10.27 -7.41
C VAL A 77 -17.79 -11.38 -8.32
N ASN A 78 -17.76 -11.17 -9.64
CA ASN A 78 -18.35 -12.09 -10.61
C ASN A 78 -17.42 -13.24 -11.05
N SER A 79 -16.11 -13.17 -10.81
CA SER A 79 -15.16 -14.22 -11.21
C SER A 79 -14.16 -14.58 -10.12
N LEU A 80 -14.05 -15.88 -9.82
CA LEU A 80 -13.04 -16.41 -8.91
C LEU A 80 -11.63 -16.22 -9.47
N GLU A 81 -11.46 -16.30 -10.79
CA GLU A 81 -10.17 -16.07 -11.45
C GLU A 81 -9.75 -14.61 -11.33
N CYS A 82 -10.66 -13.67 -11.59
CA CYS A 82 -10.42 -12.23 -11.38
C CYS A 82 -10.10 -11.94 -9.91
N ARG A 83 -10.81 -12.60 -8.97
CA ARG A 83 -10.51 -12.47 -7.54
C ARG A 83 -9.13 -12.99 -7.17
N ARG A 84 -8.67 -14.09 -7.77
CA ARG A 84 -7.32 -14.63 -7.58
C ARG A 84 -6.26 -13.70 -8.16
N ALA A 85 -6.47 -13.21 -9.38
CA ALA A 85 -5.62 -12.21 -10.03
C ALA A 85 -5.45 -10.95 -9.14
N PHE A 86 -6.57 -10.42 -8.66
CA PHE A 86 -6.57 -9.26 -7.77
C PHE A 86 -5.92 -9.55 -6.41
N SER A 87 -6.12 -10.74 -5.84
CA SER A 87 -5.43 -11.17 -4.61
C SER A 87 -3.92 -11.18 -4.79
N LYS A 88 -3.43 -11.69 -5.92
CA LYS A 88 -1.99 -11.72 -6.24
C LYS A 88 -1.43 -10.31 -6.37
N PHE A 89 -2.12 -9.43 -7.10
CA PHE A 89 -1.76 -8.01 -7.18
C PHE A 89 -1.68 -7.37 -5.78
N ALA A 90 -2.70 -7.57 -4.94
CA ALA A 90 -2.74 -7.00 -3.60
C ALA A 90 -1.59 -7.51 -2.72
N GLU A 91 -1.26 -8.80 -2.81
CA GLU A 91 -0.15 -9.41 -2.08
C GLU A 91 1.22 -8.88 -2.52
N GLU A 92 1.46 -8.73 -3.82
CA GLU A 92 2.72 -8.16 -4.33
C GLU A 92 2.91 -6.71 -3.83
N VAL A 93 1.90 -5.86 -4.05
CA VAL A 93 1.99 -4.44 -3.73
C VAL A 93 2.05 -4.17 -2.23
N LEU A 94 1.19 -4.83 -1.44
CA LEU A 94 1.15 -4.57 0.00
C LEU A 94 2.33 -5.17 0.75
N ARG A 95 2.93 -6.26 0.25
CA ARG A 95 4.16 -6.81 0.82
C ARG A 95 5.33 -5.85 0.63
N GLU A 96 5.42 -5.20 -0.52
CA GLU A 96 6.48 -4.24 -0.81
C GLU A 96 6.30 -2.96 0.02
N LYS A 97 5.05 -2.47 0.16
CA LYS A 97 4.72 -1.39 1.10
C LYS A 97 5.02 -1.74 2.57
N GLU A 98 4.74 -2.98 2.98
CA GLU A 98 5.07 -3.47 4.32
C GLU A 98 6.57 -3.45 4.58
N GLU A 99 7.37 -3.89 3.61
CA GLU A 99 8.82 -3.91 3.73
C GLU A 99 9.41 -2.50 3.85
N GLU A 100 8.91 -1.57 3.04
CA GLU A 100 9.31 -0.16 3.12
C GLU A 100 8.93 0.47 4.46
N GLU A 101 7.73 0.20 4.98
CA GLU A 101 7.37 0.69 6.33
C GLU A 101 8.25 0.08 7.42
N ARG A 102 8.56 -1.21 7.32
CA ARG A 102 9.47 -1.87 8.26
C ARG A 102 10.88 -1.25 8.21
N HIS A 103 11.34 -0.86 7.03
CA HIS A 103 12.62 -0.17 6.86
C HIS A 103 12.60 1.22 7.52
N ARG A 104 11.51 1.98 7.35
CA ARG A 104 11.31 3.28 7.99
C ARG A 104 11.26 3.20 9.51
N GLU A 105 10.51 2.24 10.06
CA GLU A 105 10.41 2.05 11.51
C GLU A 105 11.79 1.77 12.14
N ARG A 106 12.63 0.96 11.47
CA ARG A 106 14.01 0.69 11.92
C ARG A 106 14.86 1.96 11.90
N ALA A 107 14.83 2.73 10.81
CA ALA A 107 15.60 3.96 10.69
C ALA A 107 15.21 5.01 11.75
N THR A 108 13.91 5.11 12.07
CA THR A 108 13.38 6.01 13.11
C THR A 108 13.79 5.56 14.52
N THR A 109 13.81 4.24 14.76
CA THR A 109 14.21 3.69 16.06
C THR A 109 15.70 3.90 16.34
N THR A 110 16.56 3.77 15.32
CA THR A 110 18.01 3.97 15.45
C THR A 110 18.42 5.44 15.64
N SER A 111 17.54 6.39 15.29
CA SER A 111 17.83 7.84 15.36
C SER A 111 17.36 8.53 16.65
N SER A 112 16.80 7.78 17.62
CA SER A 112 16.52 8.33 18.96
C SER A 112 17.82 8.49 19.75
N PRO A 113 18.24 9.72 20.15
CA PRO A 113 19.45 9.91 20.94
C PRO A 113 19.19 9.40 22.37
N SER A 114 20.05 8.51 22.85
CA SER A 114 20.21 8.25 24.28
C SER A 114 20.61 9.58 24.94
N ILE A 115 19.67 10.23 25.61
CA ILE A 115 19.99 11.35 26.50
C ILE A 115 20.89 10.76 27.60
N GLY A 116 22.15 11.17 27.57
CA GLY A 116 23.15 10.81 28.57
C GLY A 116 22.83 11.49 29.89
N ASN A 117 22.84 10.70 30.95
CA ASN A 117 22.88 11.23 32.31
C ASN A 117 24.38 11.32 32.66
N ASP A 118 24.98 12.49 32.42
CA ASP A 118 26.26 12.85 33.02
C ASP A 118 25.93 13.49 34.38
N GLU A 119 25.86 12.65 35.42
CA GLU A 119 25.87 13.13 36.80
C GLU A 119 27.33 13.29 37.23
N THR A 120 27.68 14.56 37.42
CA THR A 120 28.90 15.04 38.06
C THR A 120 28.74 14.91 39.57
N ASP A 121 29.62 14.16 40.22
CA ASP A 121 30.27 14.50 41.51
C ASP A 121 31.53 13.65 41.72
#